data_AF-A0A9D2M5Q3-F1
#
_entry.id   AF-A0A9D2M5Q3-F1
#
_cell.length_a   1.000
_cell.length_b   1.000
_cell.length_c   1.000
_cell.angle_alpha   90.00
_cell.angle_beta   90.00
_cell.angle_gamma   90.00
#
_symmetry.space_group_name_H-M   'P 1'
#
loop_
_entity.id
_entity.type
_entity.pdbx_description
1 polymer ?
#
loop_
_entity_poly.entity_id
_entity_poly.type
_entity_poly.pdbx_seq_one_letter_code
_entity_poly.pdbx_strand_id
1 'polypeptide(L)' 'MRRKPVTPQRVLNELADIAFADLQTEALPIKASDKLRALELIYKHLGMGDGAGAEEGVVIVEIEDKQETEVKTASKSI' A
#
# COMPACT_ATOMS: atom_id res chain seq x y z
N MET A 1 30.55 -22.24 -13.77
CA MET A 1 30.09 -21.00 -13.10
C MET A 1 30.02 -21.23 -11.59
N ARG A 2 30.79 -20.49 -10.78
CA ARG A 2 30.61 -20.49 -9.31
C ARG A 2 29.41 -19.60 -9.00
N ARG A 3 28.35 -20.15 -8.38
CA ARG A 3 27.24 -19.34 -7.88
C ARG A 3 27.76 -18.49 -6.72
N LYS A 4 27.47 -17.19 -6.74
CA LYS A 4 27.74 -16.31 -5.59
C LYS A 4 26.98 -16.85 -4.38
N PRO A 5 27.57 -16.84 -3.18
CA PRO A 5 26.89 -17.27 -1.97
C PRO A 5 25.59 -16.46 -1.78
N VAL A 6 24.57 -17.10 -1.26
CA VAL A 6 23.33 -16.43 -0.86
C VAL A 6 23.58 -15.87 0.54
N THR A 7 23.48 -14.55 0.69
CA THR A 7 23.61 -13.86 1.98
C THR A 7 22.28 -13.16 2.31
N PRO A 8 21.96 -12.91 3.59
CA PRO A 8 20.73 -12.21 3.96
C PRO A 8 20.58 -10.87 3.24
N GLN A 9 21.65 -10.07 3.20
CA GLN A 9 21.65 -8.79 2.49
C GLN A 9 21.35 -8.94 1.00
N ARG A 10 21.91 -9.98 0.36
CA ARG A 10 21.66 -10.23 -1.05
C ARG A 10 20.19 -10.58 -1.30
N VAL A 11 19.60 -11.40 -0.43
CA VAL A 11 18.16 -11.74 -0.53
C VAL A 11 17.29 -10.51 -0.36
N LEU A 12 17.60 -9.63 0.60
CA LEU A 12 16.85 -8.39 0.80
C LEU A 12 16.92 -7.45 -0.40
N ASN A 13 18.11 -7.30 -1.00
CA ASN A 13 18.27 -6.49 -2.20
C ASN A 13 17.44 -7.07 -3.36
N GLU A 14 17.52 -8.38 -3.59
CA GLU A 14 16.75 -9.05 -4.66
C GLU A 14 15.23 -8.94 -4.43
N LEU A 15 14.77 -9.01 -3.17
CA LEU A 15 13.35 -8.81 -2.83
C LEU A 15 12.92 -7.35 -3.04
N ALA A 16 13.78 -6.37 -2.71
CA ALA A 16 13.49 -4.96 -2.94
C ALA A 16 13.38 -4.65 -4.44
N ASP A 17 14.28 -5.20 -5.25
CA ASP A 17 14.24 -5.07 -6.71
C ASP A 17 12.90 -5.60 -7.28
N ILE A 18 12.37 -6.69 -6.73
CA ILE A 18 11.05 -7.23 -7.13
C ILE A 18 9.91 -6.33 -6.64
N ALA A 19 9.93 -5.95 -5.36
CA ALA A 19 8.87 -5.18 -4.71
C ALA A 19 8.67 -3.80 -5.35
N PHE A 20 9.76 -3.13 -5.69
CA PHE A 20 9.78 -1.75 -6.19
C PHE A 20 10.05 -1.64 -7.70
N ALA A 21 10.10 -2.76 -8.42
CA ALA A 21 10.17 -2.74 -9.88
C ALA A 21 9.01 -1.93 -10.46
N ASP A 22 9.21 -1.26 -11.58
CA ASP A 22 8.15 -0.53 -12.28
C ASP A 22 7.37 -1.50 -13.18
N LEU A 23 6.06 -1.68 -12.91
CA LEU A 23 5.22 -2.65 -13.66
C LEU A 23 5.17 -2.41 -15.17
N GLN A 24 5.49 -1.19 -15.61
CA GLN A 24 5.36 -0.76 -17.00
C GLN A 24 6.67 -0.81 -17.79
N THR A 25 7.82 -0.95 -17.12
CA THR A 25 9.16 -0.82 -17.76
C THR A 25 9.97 -2.10 -17.73
N GLU A 26 9.65 -3.05 -16.86
CA GLU A 26 10.50 -4.22 -16.70
C GLU A 26 10.33 -5.27 -17.82
N ALA A 27 11.45 -5.64 -18.43
CA ALA A 27 11.56 -6.70 -19.44
C ALA A 27 11.28 -8.12 -18.87
N LEU A 28 11.25 -8.25 -17.55
CA LEU A 28 10.92 -9.49 -16.84
C LEU A 28 9.44 -9.45 -16.41
N PRO A 29 8.66 -10.52 -16.63
CA PRO A 29 7.25 -10.56 -16.28
C PRO A 29 7.06 -10.72 -14.76
N ILE A 30 7.30 -9.65 -14.00
CA ILE A 30 7.06 -9.61 -12.56
C ILE A 30 5.57 -9.35 -12.35
N LYS A 31 4.86 -10.33 -11.77
CA LYS A 31 3.43 -10.18 -11.50
C LYS A 31 3.23 -9.32 -10.26
N ALA A 32 2.06 -8.67 -10.16
CA ALA A 32 1.67 -7.94 -8.96
C ALA A 32 1.71 -8.83 -7.70
N SER A 33 1.36 -10.12 -7.82
CA SER A 33 1.45 -11.11 -6.74
C SER A 33 2.88 -11.29 -6.20
N ASP A 34 3.88 -11.24 -7.08
CA ASP A 34 5.28 -11.43 -6.71
C ASP A 34 5.79 -10.22 -5.92
N LYS A 35 5.36 -9.02 -6.31
CA LYS A 35 5.65 -7.78 -5.58
C LYS A 35 5.05 -7.78 -4.18
N LEU A 36 3.77 -8.16 -4.07
CA LEU A 36 3.09 -8.30 -2.78
C LEU A 36 3.79 -9.31 -1.88
N ARG A 37 4.21 -10.45 -2.44
CA ARG A 37 4.94 -11.46 -1.69
C ARG A 37 6.32 -10.97 -1.26
N ALA A 38 7.04 -10.24 -2.11
CA ALA A 38 8.33 -9.66 -1.75
C ALA A 38 8.20 -8.62 -0.64
N LEU A 39 7.18 -7.76 -0.70
CA LEU A 39 6.87 -6.79 0.36
C LEU A 39 6.56 -7.48 1.69
N GLU A 40 5.73 -8.52 1.70
CA GLU A 40 5.41 -9.29 2.91
C GLU A 40 6.69 -9.85 3.58
N LEU A 41 7.61 -10.40 2.78
CA LEU A 41 8.88 -10.93 3.28
C LEU A 41 9.80 -9.84 3.84
N ILE A 42 9.83 -8.67 3.21
CA ILE A 42 10.57 -7.50 3.71
C ILE A 42 9.96 -7.02 5.03
N TYR A 43 8.65 -6.87 5.10
CA TYR A 43 7.95 -6.47 6.33
C TYR A 43 8.18 -7.45 7.49
N LYS A 44 8.16 -8.76 7.19
CA LYS A 44 8.49 -9.79 8.18
C LYS A 44 9.94 -9.66 8.68
N HIS A 45 10.88 -9.39 7.78
CA HIS A 45 12.27 -9.18 8.17
C HIS A 45 12.45 -7.95 9.08
N LEU A 46 11.65 -6.90 8.88
CA LEU A 46 11.64 -5.70 9.69
C LEU A 46 10.88 -5.85 11.02
N GLY A 47 10.25 -7.00 11.29
CA GLY A 47 9.39 -7.20 12.46
C GLY A 47 8.06 -6.44 12.40
N MET A 48 7.68 -5.93 11.23
CA MET A 48 6.42 -5.19 11.01
C MET A 48 5.22 -6.11 10.74
N GLY A 49 5.47 -7.40 10.43
CA GLY A 49 4.44 -8.39 10.07
C GLY A 49 3.93 -9.28 11.20
N ASP A 50 4.56 -9.26 12.38
CA ASP A 50 4.19 -10.12 13.53
C ASP A 50 3.10 -9.50 14.44
N GLY A 51 2.39 -8.48 13.95
CA GLY A 51 1.17 -8.00 14.60
C GLY A 51 1.42 -7.30 15.94
N ALA A 52 2.13 -6.17 15.92
CA ALA A 52 1.99 -5.16 16.98
C ALA A 52 0.79 -4.22 16.74
N GLY A 53 -0.22 -4.67 15.97
CA GLY A 53 -1.35 -3.86 15.50
C GLY A 53 -2.70 -4.57 15.56
N ALA A 54 -2.83 -5.68 16.28
CA ALA A 54 -4.15 -6.26 16.57
C ALA A 54 -5.00 -5.39 17.51
N GLU A 55 -4.39 -4.37 18.13
CA GLU A 55 -5.00 -3.49 19.14
C GLU A 55 -5.45 -2.12 18.56
N GLU A 56 -4.87 -1.66 17.44
CA GLU A 56 -5.21 -0.37 16.81
C GLU A 56 -6.14 -0.60 15.62
N GLY A 57 -7.43 -0.72 15.93
CA GLY A 57 -8.49 -0.78 14.93
C GLY A 57 -8.47 0.43 14.00
N VAL A 58 -8.60 0.18 12.70
CA VAL A 58 -8.79 1.24 11.70
C VAL A 58 -10.18 1.84 11.91
N VAL A 59 -10.25 3.05 12.46
CA VAL A 59 -11.51 3.80 12.65
C VAL A 59 -11.86 4.50 11.33
N ILE A 60 -12.88 4.00 10.63
CA ILE A 60 -13.47 4.68 9.49
C ILE A 60 -14.50 5.67 10.03
N VAL A 61 -14.24 6.98 9.89
CA VAL A 61 -15.17 8.05 10.26
C VAL A 61 -16.00 8.41 9.03
N GLU A 62 -17.32 8.15 9.08
CA GLU A 62 -18.27 8.67 8.10
C GLU A 62 -18.53 10.15 8.41
N ILE A 63 -18.17 11.03 7.48
CA ILE A 63 -18.39 12.48 7.62
C ILE A 63 -19.65 12.83 6.82
N GLU A 64 -20.74 13.17 7.51
CA GLU A 64 -21.92 13.76 6.90
C GLU A 64 -21.67 15.26 6.68
N ASP A 65 -21.34 15.66 5.45
CA ASP A 65 -21.32 17.07 5.06
C ASP A 65 -22.75 17.62 5.00
N LYS A 66 -23.17 18.35 6.05
CA LYS A 66 -24.43 19.10 6.03
C LYS A 66 -24.28 20.30 5.10
N GLN A 67 -24.91 20.23 3.93
CA GLN A 67 -25.02 21.39 3.04
C GLN A 67 -25.94 22.45 3.65
N GLU A 68 -25.40 23.66 3.79
CA GLU A 68 -26.07 24.87 4.25
C GLU A 68 -27.20 25.25 3.28
N THR A 69 -28.43 25.24 3.75
CA THR A 69 -29.60 25.63 2.97
C THR A 69 -29.64 27.15 2.79
N GLU A 70 -29.33 27.62 1.58
CA GLU A 70 -29.48 29.03 1.20
C GLU A 70 -30.98 29.38 1.10
N VAL A 71 -31.46 30.22 2.03
CA VAL A 71 -32.83 30.70 2.08
C VAL A 71 -33.02 31.78 1.01
N LYS A 72 -33.54 31.43 -0.18
CA LYS A 72 -33.99 32.44 -1.13
C LYS A 72 -35.42 32.89 -0.83
N THR A 73 -35.48 34.04 -0.18
CA THR A 73 -36.66 34.86 0.07
C THR A 73 -37.37 35.30 -1.22
N ALA A 74 -38.67 35.00 -1.26
CA ALA A 74 -39.79 35.73 -1.87
C ALA A 74 -39.62 36.45 -3.23
N SER A 75 -40.49 36.07 -4.16
CA SER A 75 -41.28 37.02 -4.96
C SER A 75 -42.57 36.33 -5.42
N LYS A 76 -43.68 36.63 -4.75
CA LYS A 76 -45.03 36.30 -5.22
C LYS A 76 -45.56 37.54 -5.93
N SER A 77 -45.52 37.51 -7.26
CA SER A 77 -46.20 38.50 -8.09
C SER A 77 -47.71 38.34 -7.93
N ILE A 78 -48.38 39.45 -7.64
CA ILE A 78 -49.82 39.65 -7.86
C ILE A 78 -49.96 40.25 -9.26
#